data_AF-A0A919LBW7-F1
#
_entry.id   AF-A0A919LBW7-F1
#
_cell.length_a   1.000
_cell.length_b   1.000
_cell.length_c   1.000
_cell.angle_alpha   90.00
_cell.angle_beta   90.00
_cell.angle_gamma   90.00
#
_symmetry.space_group_name_H-M   'P 1'
#
loop_
_entity.id
_entity.type
_entity.pdbx_description
1 polymer ?
#
loop_
_entity_poly.entity_id
_entity_poly.type
_entity_poly.pdbx_seq_one_letter_code
_entity_poly.pdbx_strand_id
1 'polypeptide(L)'
;MERETVPTAVAISTLDVCQPAIDRGDDYFVHWGLTHFLLDGHHKLEAAATAGRPVRLLSLLTLGESLAGAEEAARLPALRAQPRSARATR
;
A
#
# COMPACT_ATOMS: atom_id res chain seq x y z
N MET A 1 28.12 13.54 -11.47
CA MET A 1 26.74 13.16 -11.79
C MET A 1 25.92 13.43 -10.55
N GLU A 2 25.22 14.57 -10.51
CA GLU A 2 24.33 14.90 -9.40
C GLU A 2 23.26 13.82 -9.30
N ARG A 3 23.06 13.27 -8.08
CA ARG A 3 21.96 12.35 -7.84
C ARG A 3 20.67 13.16 -7.92
N GLU A 4 19.99 13.09 -9.06
CA GLU A 4 18.65 13.64 -9.21
C GLU A 4 17.79 13.07 -8.07
N THR A 5 17.33 13.93 -7.17
CA THR A 5 16.57 13.49 -6.00
C THR A 5 15.18 13.08 -6.46
N VAL A 6 14.83 11.80 -6.28
CA VAL A 6 13.47 11.33 -6.57
C VAL A 6 12.48 12.12 -5.70
N PRO A 7 11.47 12.80 -6.28
CA PRO A 7 10.47 13.53 -5.52
C PRO A 7 9.87 12.63 -4.45
N THR A 8 9.81 13.13 -3.21
CA THR A 8 9.33 12.34 -2.07
C THR A 8 8.09 13.00 -1.46
N ALA A 9 7.05 12.18 -1.26
CA ALA A 9 5.83 12.49 -0.51
C ALA A 9 5.84 11.73 0.82
N VAL A 10 5.07 12.22 1.79
CA VAL A 10 4.98 11.63 3.14
C VAL A 10 3.52 11.26 3.42
N ALA A 11 3.30 10.08 3.98
CA ALA A 11 1.98 9.59 4.34
C ALA A 11 1.95 8.90 5.70
N ILE A 12 0.77 8.88 6.31
CA ILE A 12 0.37 7.87 7.30
C ILE A 12 -0.44 6.79 6.59
N SER A 13 -0.37 5.54 7.02
CA SER A 13 -1.02 4.44 6.31
C SER A 13 -1.57 3.38 7.22
N THR A 14 -2.70 2.83 6.81
CA THR A 14 -3.36 1.70 7.46
C THR A 14 -3.17 0.45 6.61
N LEU A 15 -3.01 -0.69 7.27
CA LEU A 15 -3.05 -2.00 6.64
C LEU A 15 -4.32 -2.69 7.09
N ASP A 16 -5.14 -3.17 6.17
CA ASP A 16 -6.36 -3.89 6.50
C ASP A 16 -6.33 -5.27 5.87
N VAL A 17 -6.61 -6.29 6.67
CA VAL A 17 -6.79 -7.66 6.19
C VAL A 17 -8.25 -8.02 6.41
N CYS A 18 -9.03 -7.96 5.35
CA CYS A 18 -10.46 -8.21 5.43
C CYS A 18 -10.84 -9.48 4.68
N GLN A 19 -11.90 -10.10 5.18
CA GLN A 19 -12.46 -11.34 4.66
C GLN A 19 -13.99 -11.28 4.75
N PRO A 20 -14.72 -12.10 3.99
CA PRO A 20 -16.16 -12.23 4.13
C PRO A 20 -16.57 -12.50 5.57
N ALA A 21 -17.63 -11.82 6.03
CA ALA A 21 -18.17 -12.00 7.39
C ALA A 21 -18.77 -13.40 7.61
N ILE A 22 -19.17 -14.09 6.54
CA ILE A 22 -19.67 -15.46 6.57
C ILE A 22 -19.01 -16.23 5.43
N ASP A 23 -18.50 -17.41 5.74
CA ASP A 23 -18.02 -18.36 4.73
C ASP A 23 -19.22 -19.09 4.10
N ARG A 24 -19.59 -18.69 2.87
CA ARG A 24 -20.82 -19.15 2.18
C ARG A 24 -20.61 -19.76 0.79
N GLY A 25 -19.39 -20.05 0.35
CA GLY A 25 -19.23 -20.73 -0.94
C GLY A 25 -17.85 -20.71 -1.57
N ASP A 26 -17.84 -21.03 -2.85
CA ASP A 26 -16.68 -21.46 -3.66
C ASP A 26 -15.65 -20.36 -3.96
N ASP A 27 -15.92 -19.10 -3.59
CA ASP A 27 -15.06 -17.93 -3.85
C ASP A 27 -14.70 -17.15 -2.58
N TYR A 28 -14.41 -17.85 -1.48
CA TYR A 28 -13.85 -17.23 -0.29
C TYR A 28 -12.47 -16.63 -0.57
N PHE A 29 -12.23 -15.38 -0.16
CA PHE A 29 -10.92 -14.74 -0.28
C PHE A 29 -10.61 -13.79 0.88
N VAL A 30 -9.31 -13.66 1.17
CA VAL A 30 -8.77 -12.65 2.06
C VAL A 30 -8.16 -11.55 1.22
N HIS A 31 -8.55 -10.30 1.43
CA HIS A 31 -7.95 -9.15 0.75
C HIS A 31 -7.13 -8.30 1.71
N TRP A 32 -6.01 -7.82 1.18
CA TRP A 32 -5.10 -6.93 1.89
C TRP A 32 -5.20 -5.54 1.27
N GLY A 33 -5.62 -4.55 2.05
CA GLY A 33 -5.68 -3.15 1.67
C GLY A 33 -4.58 -2.36 2.35
N LEU A 34 -3.68 -1.73 1.58
CA LEU A 34 -2.72 -0.75 2.10
C LEU A 34 -3.17 0.64 1.64
N THR A 35 -3.67 1.44 2.58
CA THR A 35 -4.22 2.77 2.30
C THR A 35 -3.26 3.85 2.74
N HIS A 36 -2.97 4.82 1.87
CA HIS A 36 -2.04 5.92 2.15
C HIS A 36 -2.79 7.25 2.26
N PHE A 37 -2.74 7.87 3.43
CA PHE A 37 -3.23 9.22 3.68
C PHE A 37 -2.05 10.20 3.59
N LEU A 38 -2.03 11.01 2.54
CA LEU A 38 -0.94 11.95 2.30
C LEU A 38 -0.94 13.05 3.37
N LEU A 39 0.23 13.24 3.98
CA LEU A 39 0.51 14.34 4.91
C LEU A 39 1.15 15.51 4.15
N ASP A 40 2.08 15.21 3.24
CA ASP A 40 2.75 16.17 2.37
C ASP A 40 3.07 15.57 0.99
N GLY A 41 3.20 16.42 -0.01
CA GLY A 41 3.66 16.05 -1.35
C GLY A 41 2.55 15.94 -2.38
N HIS A 42 1.34 16.40 -2.08
CA HIS A 42 0.18 16.40 -2.99
C HIS A 42 0.53 16.95 -4.39
N HIS A 43 1.14 18.14 -4.47
CA HIS A 43 1.55 18.73 -5.76
C HIS A 43 2.65 17.93 -6.46
N LYS A 44 3.57 17.32 -5.70
CA LYS A 44 4.63 16.47 -6.29
C LYS A 44 4.02 15.21 -6.89
N LEU A 45 3.02 14.64 -6.23
CA LEU A 45 2.32 13.44 -6.65
C LEU A 45 1.47 13.73 -7.89
N GLU A 46 0.77 14.87 -7.91
CA GLU A 46 0.01 15.35 -9.08
C GLU A 46 0.93 15.63 -10.29
N ALA A 47 2.03 16.35 -10.07
CA ALA A 47 3.00 16.63 -11.13
C ALA A 47 3.66 15.34 -11.65
N ALA A 48 3.99 14.41 -10.76
CA ALA A 48 4.54 13.11 -11.12
C ALA A 48 3.54 12.27 -11.93
N ALA A 49 2.25 12.27 -11.55
CA ALA A 49 1.19 11.59 -12.29
C ALA A 49 1.01 12.19 -13.69
N THR A 50 0.96 13.53 -13.79
CA THR A 50 0.86 14.24 -15.08
C THR A 50 2.07 13.95 -15.99
N ALA A 51 3.27 13.89 -15.41
CA ALA A 51 4.51 13.67 -16.16
C ALA A 51 4.87 12.18 -16.35
N GLY A 52 4.10 11.24 -15.81
CA GLY A 52 4.43 9.81 -15.81
C GLY A 52 5.74 9.46 -15.12
N ARG A 53 6.17 10.26 -14.12
CA ARG A 53 7.44 10.07 -13.40
C ARG A 53 7.24 9.33 -12.08
N PRO A 54 8.25 8.55 -11.62
CA PRO A 54 8.17 7.90 -10.32
C PRO A 54 8.24 8.92 -9.18
N VAL A 55 7.51 8.64 -8.10
CA VAL A 55 7.59 9.32 -6.81
C VAL A 55 7.98 8.32 -5.73
N ARG A 56 8.77 8.76 -4.74
CA ARG A 56 9.01 8.00 -3.52
C ARG A 56 7.93 8.36 -2.51
N LEU A 57 7.31 7.35 -1.91
CA LEU A 57 6.42 7.55 -0.78
C LEU A 57 7.12 7.07 0.50
N LEU A 58 7.37 7.98 1.43
CA LEU A 58 7.73 7.65 2.80
C LEU A 58 6.44 7.49 3.59
N SER A 59 6.20 6.29 4.12
CA SER A 59 4.93 5.93 4.74
C SER A 59 5.14 5.46 6.17
N LEU A 60 4.45 6.09 7.13
CA LEU A 60 4.38 5.64 8.51
C LEU A 60 3.16 4.73 8.67
N LEU A 61 3.37 3.46 9.03
CA LEU A 61 2.29 2.48 9.19
C LEU A 61 1.70 2.54 10.61
N THR A 62 0.39 2.67 10.73
CA THR A 62 -0.32 2.54 12.00
C THR A 62 -0.42 1.06 12.38
N LEU A 63 -0.06 0.73 13.62
CA LEU A 63 -0.17 -0.65 14.14
C LEU A 63 -1.40 -0.85 15.04
N GLY A 64 -1.96 0.23 15.60
CA GLY A 64 -3.13 0.16 16.49
C GLY A 64 -4.47 0.40 15.78
N GLU A 65 -4.48 1.27 14.77
CA GLU A 65 -5.67 1.65 14.02
C GLU A 65 -5.70 0.89 12.69
N SER A 66 -5.86 -0.44 12.76
CA SER A 66 -5.69 -1.36 11.63
C SER A 66 -6.45 -2.67 11.89
N LEU A 67 -7.03 -3.28 10.84
CA LEU A 67 -7.59 -4.64 10.92
C LEU A 67 -6.52 -5.74 10.84
N ALA A 68 -5.26 -5.37 10.60
CA ALA A 68 -4.13 -6.28 10.49
C ALA A 68 -3.41 -6.41 11.84
N GLY A 69 -2.95 -7.62 12.17
CA GLY A 69 -2.10 -7.88 13.33
C GLY A 69 -0.62 -7.59 13.05
N ALA A 70 0.19 -7.79 14.09
CA ALA A 70 1.64 -7.57 14.02
C ALA A 70 2.34 -8.50 13.01
N GLU A 71 1.85 -9.74 12.86
CA GLU A 71 2.38 -10.69 11.88
C GLU A 71 2.11 -10.24 10.45
N GLU A 72 0.91 -9.71 10.18
CA GLU A 72 0.58 -9.16 8.87
C GLU A 72 1.41 -7.92 8.56
N ALA A 73 1.55 -7.01 9.53
CA ALA A 73 2.41 -5.83 9.38
C ALA A 73 3.87 -6.20 9.08
N ALA A 74 4.41 -7.23 9.74
CA ALA A 74 5.78 -7.70 9.51
C ALA A 74 5.99 -8.30 8.11
N ARG A 75 4.94 -8.81 7.46
CA ARG A 75 4.99 -9.36 6.10
C ARG A 75 4.94 -8.29 5.01
N LEU A 76 4.45 -7.09 5.32
CA LEU A 76 4.22 -6.04 4.34
C LEU A 76 5.45 -5.67 3.49
N PRO A 77 6.67 -5.52 4.04
CA PRO A 77 7.85 -5.19 3.23
C PRO A 77 8.16 -6.23 2.16
N ALA A 78 8.05 -7.52 2.52
CA ALA A 78 8.27 -8.62 1.58
C ALA A 78 7.19 -8.65 0.49
N LEU A 79 5.93 -8.46 0.85
CA LEU A 79 4.80 -8.38 -0.10
C LEU A 79 4.97 -7.22 -1.09
N ARG A 80 5.41 -6.06 -0.62
CA ARG A 80 5.68 -4.87 -1.45
C ARG A 80 6.81 -5.04 -2.46
N ALA A 81 7.74 -5.97 -2.20
CA ALA A 81 8.84 -6.29 -3.11
C ALA A 81 8.46 -7.30 -4.20
N GLN A 82 7.31 -7.96 -4.08
CA GLN A 82 6.85 -8.93 -5.07
C GLN A 82 6.35 -8.24 -6.35
N PRO A 83 6.52 -8.88 -7.52
CA PRO A 83 5.86 -8.43 -8.74
C PRO A 83 4.34 -8.41 -8.58
N ARG A 84 3.68 -7.45 -9.22
CA ARG A 84 2.22 -7.40 -9.25
C ARG A 84 1.68 -8.65 -9.95
N SER A 85 0.79 -9.38 -9.27
CA SER A 85 0.07 -10.52 -9.84
C SER A 85 -1.42 -10.23 -9.89
N ALA A 86 -2.11 -10.72 -10.94
CA ALA A 86 -3.56 -10.76 -10.96
C ALA A 86 -4.07 -11.92 -10.11
N ARG A 87 -5.24 -11.76 -9.48
CA ARG A 87 -5.95 -12.90 -8.88
C ARG A 87 -6.38 -13.84 -10.01
N ALA A 88 -6.00 -15.11 -9.91
CA ALA A 88 -6.56 -16.13 -10.78
C ALA A 88 -8.03 -16.34 -10.39
N THR A 89 -8.96 -16.06 -11.31
CA THR A 89 -10.35 -16.49 -11.18
C THR A 89 -10.39 -18.00 -11.37
N ARG A 90 -10.91 -18.73 -10.38
CA ARG A 90 -11.23 -20.15 -10.52
C ARG A 90 -12.59 -20.33 -11.15
#